data_AF-A0A9D8MTK8-F1
#
_entry.id   AF-A0A9D8MTK8-F1
#
_cell.length_a   1.000
_cell.length_b   1.000
_cell.length_c   1.000
_cell.angle_alpha   90.00
_cell.angle_beta   90.00
_cell.angle_gamma   90.00
#
_symmetry.space_group_name_H-M   'P 1'
#
loop_
_entity.id
_entity.type
_entity.pdbx_description
1 polymer ?
#
loop_
_entity_poly.entity_id
_entity_poly.type
_entity_poly.pdbx_seq_one_letter_code
_entity_poly.pdbx_strand_id
1 'polypeptide(L)'
;MAKSGIPYYIRETNRYDDSRISKLIARLNASAVTVYDYLLEKAFKEEGSYLLINSDVVFVVAQALRLRESFVEEVISQCCNVGLFDKDVHANGGMLSGTMMVEKYLTTCKMMKR
;
A
#
# COMPACT_ATOMS: atom_id res chain seq x y z
N MET A 1 20.44 11.87 -5.33
CA MET A 1 19.78 11.56 -4.05
C MET A 1 19.62 10.05 -3.97
N ALA A 2 20.08 9.40 -2.89
CA ALA A 2 19.93 7.96 -2.74
C ALA A 2 18.43 7.62 -2.73
N LYS A 3 18.01 6.57 -3.44
CA LYS A 3 16.62 6.11 -3.37
C LYS A 3 16.31 5.76 -1.92
N SER A 4 15.26 6.33 -1.36
CA SER A 4 14.79 6.05 0.01
C SER A 4 14.19 4.65 0.14
N GLY A 5 13.98 3.95 -0.97
CA GLY A 5 13.41 2.62 -0.98
C GLY A 5 14.27 1.54 -0.33
N ILE A 6 13.59 0.51 0.16
CA ILE A 6 14.17 -0.72 0.72
C ILE A 6 14.01 -1.90 -0.25
N PRO A 7 14.99 -2.82 -0.34
CA PRO A 7 14.94 -3.96 -1.24
C PRO A 7 13.98 -5.07 -0.77
N TYR A 8 13.62 -5.09 0.52
CA TYR A 8 12.68 -6.04 1.12
C TYR A 8 12.04 -5.42 2.36
N TYR A 9 10.97 -6.02 2.86
CA TYR A 9 10.37 -5.72 4.17
C TYR A 9 9.80 -7.00 4.79
N ILE A 10 9.59 -7.02 6.11
CA ILE A 10 9.03 -8.17 6.81
C ILE A 10 7.51 -8.22 6.63
N ARG A 11 7.03 -9.35 6.11
CA ARG A 11 5.62 -9.68 5.99
C ARG A 11 5.22 -10.59 7.15
N GLU A 12 4.23 -10.17 7.93
CA GLU A 12 3.73 -10.94 9.07
C GLU A 12 2.82 -12.09 8.62
N THR A 13 2.83 -13.19 9.37
CA THR A 13 2.04 -14.40 9.08
C THR A 13 0.57 -14.27 9.47
N ASN A 14 0.20 -13.29 10.29
CA ASN A 14 -1.15 -13.04 10.80
C ASN A 14 -1.90 -11.95 10.02
N ARG A 15 -1.43 -11.58 8.83
CA ARG A 15 -2.03 -10.47 8.05
C ARG A 15 -3.53 -10.64 7.80
N TYR A 16 -3.98 -11.86 7.55
CA TYR A 16 -5.39 -12.14 7.28
C TYR A 16 -6.26 -12.08 8.55
N ASP A 17 -5.64 -12.09 9.74
CA ASP A 17 -6.33 -11.88 11.01
C ASP A 17 -6.67 -10.39 11.23
N ASP A 18 -6.08 -9.48 10.45
CA ASP A 18 -6.43 -8.07 10.48
C ASP A 18 -7.85 -7.87 9.95
N SER A 19 -8.74 -7.41 10.84
CA SER A 19 -10.14 -7.12 10.52
C SER A 19 -10.31 -6.14 9.35
N ARG A 20 -9.33 -5.26 9.09
CA ARG A 20 -9.34 -4.33 7.96
C ARG A 20 -9.12 -5.04 6.63
N ILE A 21 -8.21 -6.01 6.60
CA ILE A 21 -7.98 -6.89 5.44
C ILE A 21 -9.22 -7.76 5.21
N SER A 22 -9.80 -8.32 6.27
CA SER A 22 -11.06 -9.08 6.17
C SER A 22 -12.21 -8.25 5.58
N LYS A 23 -12.37 -7.00 6.01
CA LYS A 23 -13.37 -6.06 5.45
C LYS A 23 -13.10 -5.71 3.98
N LEU A 24 -11.84 -5.56 3.59
CA LEU A 24 -11.45 -5.29 2.21
C LEU A 24 -11.84 -6.47 1.30
N ILE A 25 -11.50 -7.70 1.71
CA ILE A 25 -11.87 -8.93 0.98
C ILE A 25 -13.39 -9.07 0.88
N ALA A 26 -14.12 -8.83 1.98
CA ALA A 26 -15.57 -8.96 2.00
C ALA A 26 -16.27 -8.00 1.01
N ARG A 27 -15.69 -6.82 0.75
CA ARG A 27 -16.26 -5.81 -0.16
C ARG A 27 -15.82 -6.00 -1.61
N LEU A 28 -14.53 -6.28 -1.83
CA LEU A 28 -13.89 -6.19 -3.14
C LEU A 28 -13.16 -7.47 -3.55
N ASN A 29 -13.45 -8.60 -2.91
CA ASN A 29 -12.83 -9.91 -3.13
C ASN A 29 -11.30 -9.95 -2.91
N ALA A 30 -10.69 -11.11 -3.15
CA ALA A 30 -9.27 -11.33 -2.89
C ALA A 30 -8.35 -10.47 -3.78
N SER A 31 -8.80 -10.06 -4.97
CA SER A 31 -8.01 -9.20 -5.89
C SER A 31 -7.68 -7.85 -5.27
N ALA A 32 -8.53 -7.34 -4.38
CA ALA A 32 -8.27 -6.10 -3.65
C ALA A 32 -7.04 -6.19 -2.74
N VAL A 33 -6.79 -7.36 -2.14
CA VAL A 33 -5.59 -7.58 -1.33
C VAL A 33 -4.35 -7.57 -2.20
N THR A 34 -4.42 -8.14 -3.40
CA THR A 34 -3.32 -8.11 -4.38
C THR A 34 -2.99 -6.67 -4.81
N VAL A 35 -4.01 -5.85 -5.08
CA VAL A 35 -3.82 -4.41 -5.38
C VAL A 35 -3.17 -3.70 -4.20
N TYR A 36 -3.68 -3.90 -2.98
CA TYR A 36 -3.09 -3.32 -1.77
C TYR A 36 -1.63 -3.74 -1.56
N ASP A 37 -1.32 -5.03 -1.78
CA ASP A 37 0.04 -5.55 -1.72
C ASP A 37 0.98 -4.90 -2.72
N TYR A 38 0.53 -4.76 -3.96
CA TYR A 38 1.31 -4.14 -5.02
C TYR A 38 1.60 -2.66 -4.69
N LEU A 39 0.63 -1.94 -4.15
CA LEU A 39 0.80 -0.55 -3.71
C LEU A 39 1.83 -0.44 -2.58
N LEU A 40 1.78 -1.35 -1.60
CA LEU A 40 2.79 -1.40 -0.53
C LEU A 40 4.19 -1.66 -1.08
N GLU A 41 4.34 -2.65 -1.99
CA GLU A 41 5.63 -2.95 -2.60
C GLU A 41 6.20 -1.76 -3.37
N LYS A 42 5.36 -1.05 -4.12
CA LYS A 42 5.75 0.16 -4.84
C LYS A 42 6.18 1.27 -3.86
N ALA A 43 5.41 1.49 -2.80
CA ALA A 43 5.75 2.43 -1.73
C ALA A 43 7.12 2.13 -1.11
N PHE A 44 7.33 0.90 -0.64
CA PHE A 44 8.58 0.50 0.01
C PHE A 44 9.78 0.56 -0.93
N LYS A 45 9.58 0.28 -2.23
CA LYS A 45 10.65 0.29 -3.23
C LYS A 45 11.07 1.69 -3.70
N GLU A 46 10.14 2.65 -3.72
CA GLU A 46 10.36 3.98 -4.30
C GLU A 46 10.65 5.02 -3.20
N GLU A 47 9.69 5.23 -2.31
CA GLU A 47 9.69 6.31 -1.31
C GLU A 47 9.94 5.82 0.12
N GLY A 48 9.86 4.50 0.34
CA GLY A 48 10.14 3.84 1.60
C GLY A 48 8.94 3.72 2.53
N SER A 49 8.22 4.80 2.85
CA SER A 49 7.15 4.77 3.88
C SER A 49 5.81 5.42 3.47
N TYR A 50 5.73 5.93 2.25
CA TYR A 50 4.52 6.46 1.64
C TYR A 50 4.54 6.15 0.14
N LEU A 51 3.46 6.47 -0.57
CA LEU A 51 3.43 6.43 -2.03
C LEU A 51 2.67 7.64 -2.55
N LEU A 52 3.29 8.41 -3.45
CA LEU A 52 2.56 9.45 -4.20
C LEU A 52 1.64 8.76 -5.20
N ILE A 53 0.35 9.08 -5.15
CA ILE A 53 -0.65 8.50 -6.04
C ILE A 53 -1.11 9.53 -7.06
N ASN A 54 -1.12 9.12 -8.33
CA ASN A 54 -1.62 9.87 -9.46
C ASN A 54 -2.21 8.88 -10.50
N SER A 55 -2.77 9.41 -11.58
CA SER A 55 -3.37 8.62 -12.65
C SER A 55 -2.38 7.61 -13.25
N ASP A 56 -1.11 7.99 -13.42
CA ASP A 56 -0.10 7.12 -14.03
C ASP A 56 0.20 5.92 -13.13
N VAL A 57 0.28 6.12 -11.81
CA VAL A 57 0.47 5.01 -10.87
C VAL A 57 -0.74 4.08 -10.90
N VAL A 58 -1.96 4.61 -10.92
CA VAL A 58 -3.19 3.81 -11.01
C VAL A 58 -3.19 2.98 -12.30
N PHE A 59 -2.86 3.60 -13.44
CA PHE A 59 -2.72 2.94 -14.74
C PHE A 59 -1.69 1.80 -14.70
N VAL A 60 -0.50 2.05 -14.15
CA VAL A 60 0.57 1.04 -14.06
C VAL A 60 0.15 -0.16 -13.21
N VAL A 61 -0.51 0.09 -12.07
CA VAL A 61 -1.00 -0.99 -11.18
C VAL A 61 -2.11 -1.79 -11.88
N ALA A 62 -3.05 -1.11 -12.52
CA ALA A 62 -4.14 -1.73 -13.26
C ALA A 62 -3.60 -2.62 -14.40
N GLN A 63 -2.65 -2.10 -15.18
CA GLN A 63 -2.00 -2.84 -16.25
C GLN A 63 -1.22 -4.06 -15.73
N ALA A 64 -0.42 -3.88 -14.68
CA ALA A 64 0.40 -4.95 -14.10
C ALA A 64 -0.44 -6.12 -13.57
N LEU A 65 -1.59 -5.81 -12.96
CA LEU A 65 -2.48 -6.81 -12.37
C LEU A 65 -3.61 -7.26 -13.32
N ARG A 66 -3.68 -6.70 -14.53
CA ARG A 66 -4.75 -6.94 -15.52
C ARG A 66 -6.15 -6.64 -14.96
N LEU A 67 -6.26 -5.51 -14.26
CA LEU A 67 -7.49 -5.00 -13.66
C LEU A 67 -7.91 -3.69 -14.33
N ARG A 68 -9.12 -3.22 -14.03
CA ARG A 68 -9.59 -1.90 -14.47
C ARG A 68 -9.04 -0.83 -13.52
N GLU A 69 -8.67 0.34 -14.05
CA GLU A 69 -8.24 1.50 -13.23
C GLU A 69 -9.30 1.87 -12.17
N SER A 70 -10.58 1.93 -12.58
CA SER A 70 -11.71 2.12 -11.65
C SER A 70 -11.74 1.14 -10.47
N PHE A 71 -11.31 -0.11 -10.66
CA PHE A 71 -11.23 -1.07 -9.56
C PHE A 71 -10.05 -0.77 -8.63
N VAL A 72 -8.91 -0.33 -9.17
CA VAL A 72 -7.75 0.10 -8.36
C VAL A 72 -8.11 1.33 -7.53
N GLU A 73 -8.80 2.31 -8.10
CA GLU A 73 -9.31 3.49 -7.39
C GLU A 73 -10.31 3.10 -6.28
N GLU A 74 -11.21 2.17 -6.57
CA GLU A 74 -12.16 1.63 -5.59
C GLU A 74 -11.43 0.95 -4.42
N VAL A 75 -10.39 0.16 -4.71
CA VAL A 75 -9.54 -0.45 -3.67
C VAL A 75 -8.84 0.61 -2.83
N ILE A 76 -8.25 1.64 -3.44
CA ILE A 76 -7.58 2.73 -2.71
C ILE A 76 -8.57 3.43 -1.76
N SER A 77 -9.75 3.76 -2.27
CA SER A 77 -10.83 4.36 -1.48
C SER A 77 -11.26 3.45 -0.31
N GLN A 78 -11.44 2.15 -0.57
CA GLN A 78 -11.77 1.20 0.48
C GLN A 78 -10.66 1.04 1.52
N CYS A 79 -9.38 1.02 1.11
CA CYS A 79 -8.24 0.99 2.02
C CYS A 79 -8.23 2.20 2.96
N CYS A 80 -8.58 3.39 2.48
CA CYS A 80 -8.76 4.58 3.33
C CYS A 80 -9.96 4.40 4.29
N ASN A 81 -11.08 3.89 3.79
CA ASN A 81 -12.30 3.70 4.58
C ASN A 81 -12.14 2.67 5.71
N VAL A 82 -11.33 1.62 5.51
CA VAL A 82 -11.06 0.61 6.55
C VAL A 82 -9.85 0.96 7.43
N GLY A 83 -9.16 2.08 7.17
CA GLY A 83 -8.00 2.51 7.94
C GLY A 83 -6.72 1.70 7.69
N LEU A 84 -6.56 1.14 6.48
CA LEU A 84 -5.27 0.62 6.00
C LEU A 84 -4.37 1.76 5.53
N PHE A 85 -4.98 2.81 4.96
CA PHE A 85 -4.34 4.09 4.66
C PHE A 85 -5.00 5.22 5.42
N ASP A 86 -4.22 6.25 5.72
CA ASP A 86 -4.68 7.48 6.32
C ASP A 86 -5.49 8.29 5.31
N LYS A 87 -6.76 8.54 5.65
CA LYS A 87 -7.72 9.21 4.76
C LYS A 87 -7.37 10.69 4.55
N ASP A 88 -6.87 11.37 5.58
CA ASP A 88 -6.58 12.80 5.53
C ASP A 88 -5.30 13.06 4.73
N VAL A 89 -4.31 12.17 4.87
CA VAL A 89 -3.09 12.19 4.05
C VAL A 89 -3.42 11.97 2.57
N HIS A 90 -4.33 11.04 2.27
CA HIS A 90 -4.78 10.81 0.90
C HIS A 90 -5.53 12.00 0.32
N ALA A 91 -6.51 12.53 1.05
CA ALA A 91 -7.37 13.62 0.58
C ALA A 91 -6.61 14.94 0.36
N ASN A 92 -5.66 15.28 1.24
CA ASN A 92 -4.97 16.57 1.20
C ASN A 92 -3.63 16.52 0.45
N GLY A 93 -2.97 15.36 0.45
CA GLY A 93 -1.60 15.21 -0.06
C GLY A 93 -1.47 14.39 -1.33
N GLY A 94 -2.52 13.70 -1.79
CA GLY A 94 -2.39 12.75 -2.90
C GLY A 94 -1.40 11.63 -2.58
N MET A 95 -1.32 11.23 -1.31
CA MET A 95 -0.35 10.24 -0.82
C MET A 95 -1.06 9.09 -0.11
N LEU A 96 -0.57 7.88 -0.31
CA LEU A 96 -0.94 6.73 0.50
C LEU A 96 0.11 6.55 1.59
N SER A 97 -0.32 6.61 2.84
CA SER A 97 0.50 6.34 4.00
C SER A 97 -0.33 5.67 5.08
N GLY A 98 0.32 5.01 6.02
CA GLY A 98 -0.31 4.41 7.19
C GLY A 98 0.75 4.08 8.23
N THR A 99 0.35 4.04 9.51
CA THR A 99 1.26 3.77 10.64
C THR A 99 2.11 2.52 10.42
N MET A 100 1.48 1.45 9.90
CA MET A 100 2.15 0.18 9.58
C MET A 100 3.29 0.36 8.57
N MET A 101 3.12 1.21 7.56
CA MET A 101 4.15 1.44 6.54
C MET A 101 5.39 2.07 7.15
N VAL A 102 5.20 3.10 7.98
CA VAL A 102 6.30 3.78 8.68
C VAL A 102 7.03 2.81 9.63
N GLU A 103 6.29 2.04 10.42
CA GLU A 103 6.86 1.05 11.35
C GLU A 103 7.69 -0.02 10.63
N LYS A 104 7.15 -0.59 9.54
CA LYS A 104 7.86 -1.61 8.74
C LYS A 104 9.09 -1.04 8.04
N TYR A 105 9.00 0.18 7.49
CA TYR A 105 10.13 0.85 6.86
C TYR A 105 11.26 1.06 7.86
N LEU A 106 10.97 1.69 9.01
CA LEU A 106 11.98 1.96 10.04
C LEU A 106 12.61 0.67 10.59
N THR A 107 11.80 -0.37 10.80
CA THR A 107 12.28 -1.69 11.23
C THR A 107 13.25 -2.29 10.22
N THR A 108 12.91 -2.25 8.93
CA THR A 108 13.77 -2.78 7.87
C THR A 108 15.07 -1.96 7.75
N CYS A 109 14.99 -0.63 7.80
CA CYS A 109 16.19 0.22 7.81
C CYS A 109 17.14 -0.09 8.97
N LYS A 110 16.60 -0.45 10.15
CA LYS A 110 17.42 -0.87 11.29
C LYS A 110 18.12 -2.21 11.04
N MET A 111 17.45 -3.14 10.34
CA MET A 111 18.02 -4.44 9.99
C MET A 111 19.11 -4.34 8.92
N MET A 112 18.95 -3.47 7.93
CA MET A 112 19.94 -3.27 6.85
C MET A 112 21.24 -2.59 7.32
N LYS A 113 21.23 -1.95 8.49
CA LYS A 113 22.41 -1.31 9.09
C LYS A 113 23.26 -2.27 9.94
N ARG A 114 22.80 -3.51 10.12
CA ARG A 114 23.54 -4.58 10.79
C ARG A 114 24.34 -5.38 9.76
#